data_AF-A0A4R6BE52-F1
#
_entry.id   AF-A0A4R6BE52-F1
#
_cell.length_a   1.000
_cell.length_b   1.000
_cell.length_c   1.000
_cell.angle_alpha   90.00
_cell.angle_beta   90.00
_cell.angle_gamma   90.00
#
_symmetry.space_group_name_H-M   'P 1'
#
loop_
_entity.id
_entity.type
_entity.pdbx_description
1 polymer ?
#
loop_
_entity_poly.entity_id
_entity_poly.type
_entity_poly.pdbx_seq_one_letter_code
_entity_poly.pdbx_strand_id
1 'polypeptide(L)'
;MKDKSFFWMFIMYIILFFAYDTFDRSTVNWTLFAVISVFVLYHLIKIMSEMKKKLEESSTQGKYLFSRKKDIYLYHLRNTLMLLGLYIIPIGGLLLEMPWKWLVIDFGIILIGLAYAIEYHSKGRSDILKWEE
;
A
#
# COMPACT_ATOMS: atom_id res chain seq x y z
N MET A 1 -2.16 -28.17 2.81
CA MET A 1 -1.81 -26.96 2.02
C MET A 1 -0.91 -26.03 2.83
N LYS A 2 0.17 -26.54 3.43
CA LYS A 2 1.20 -25.74 4.12
C LYS A 2 2.47 -25.74 3.25
N ASP A 3 3.18 -24.63 3.26
CA ASP A 3 4.59 -24.48 2.86
C ASP A 3 4.99 -24.19 1.40
N LYS A 4 4.05 -23.88 0.49
CA LYS A 4 4.47 -23.22 -0.77
C LYS A 4 4.97 -21.79 -0.53
N SER A 5 4.35 -21.07 0.41
CA SER A 5 4.71 -19.68 0.73
C SER A 5 6.13 -19.57 1.33
N PHE A 6 6.51 -20.48 2.23
CA PHE A 6 7.87 -20.54 2.79
C PHE A 6 8.92 -20.86 1.73
N PHE A 7 8.63 -21.79 0.82
CA PHE A 7 9.54 -22.15 -0.26
C PHE A 7 9.80 -20.97 -1.21
N TRP A 8 8.76 -20.22 -1.60
CA TRP A 8 8.92 -19.02 -2.43
C TRP A 8 9.65 -17.89 -1.71
N MET A 9 9.40 -17.68 -0.41
CA MET A 9 10.16 -16.72 0.40
C MET A 9 11.65 -17.09 0.46
N PHE A 10 11.96 -18.37 0.63
CA PHE A 10 13.34 -18.86 0.67
C PHE A 10 14.05 -18.67 -0.68
N ILE A 11 13.37 -18.95 -1.80
CA ILE A 11 13.90 -18.69 -3.15
C ILE A 11 14.17 -17.20 -3.35
N MET A 12 13.23 -16.32 -2.97
CA MET A 12 13.41 -14.87 -3.03
C MET A 12 14.62 -14.42 -2.22
N TYR A 13 14.79 -14.97 -1.01
CA TYR A 13 15.92 -14.66 -0.15
C TYR A 13 17.26 -15.08 -0.79
N ILE A 14 17.32 -16.26 -1.41
CA ILE A 14 18.53 -16.72 -2.13
C ILE A 14 18.83 -15.80 -3.32
N ILE A 15 17.83 -15.44 -4.11
CA ILE A 15 18.00 -14.51 -5.25
C ILE A 15 18.52 -13.16 -4.76
N LEU A 16 17.98 -12.64 -3.66
CA LEU A 16 18.46 -11.40 -3.03
C LEU A 16 19.89 -11.55 -2.53
N PHE A 17 20.23 -12.66 -1.89
CA PHE A 17 21.57 -12.92 -1.39
C PHE A 17 22.61 -12.95 -2.51
N PHE A 18 22.33 -13.68 -3.60
CA PHE A 18 23.20 -13.69 -4.78
C PHE A 18 23.27 -12.33 -5.48
N ALA A 19 22.16 -11.58 -5.52
CA ALA A 19 22.16 -10.23 -6.06
C ALA A 19 23.08 -9.29 -5.24
N TYR A 20 23.08 -9.41 -3.91
CA TYR A 20 23.96 -8.64 -3.02
C TYR A 20 25.43 -9.07 -3.08
N ASP A 21 25.72 -10.33 -3.42
CA ASP A 21 27.08 -10.85 -3.58
C ASP A 21 27.68 -10.50 -4.95
N THR A 22 26.83 -10.47 -5.99
CA THR A 22 27.26 -10.25 -7.39
C THR A 22 27.22 -8.78 -7.80
N PHE A 23 26.28 -8.00 -7.28
CA PHE A 23 26.10 -6.59 -7.61
C PHE A 23 26.47 -5.71 -6.43
N ASP A 24 26.94 -4.49 -6.72
CA ASP A 24 27.16 -3.52 -5.67
C ASP A 24 25.83 -3.18 -4.97
N ARG A 25 25.94 -2.89 -3.68
CA ARG A 25 24.81 -2.59 -2.79
C ARG A 25 23.92 -1.45 -3.33
N SER A 26 24.51 -0.48 -4.04
CA SER A 26 23.76 0.63 -4.64
C SER A 26 22.87 0.12 -5.77
N THR A 27 23.42 -0.67 -6.70
CA THR A 27 22.65 -1.27 -7.79
C THR A 27 21.48 -2.11 -7.29
N VAL A 28 21.69 -2.96 -6.27
CA VAL A 28 20.60 -3.76 -5.70
C VAL A 28 19.51 -2.88 -5.07
N ASN A 29 19.89 -1.83 -4.33
CA ASN A 29 18.94 -0.88 -3.76
C ASN A 29 18.14 -0.14 -4.83
N TRP A 30 18.78 0.30 -5.91
CA TRP A 30 18.11 0.97 -7.04
C TRP A 30 17.18 0.04 -7.81
N THR A 31 17.58 -1.21 -8.04
CA THR A 31 16.71 -2.22 -8.66
C THR A 31 15.50 -2.51 -7.79
N LEU A 32 15.69 -2.69 -6.48
CA LEU A 32 14.57 -2.88 -5.53
C LEU A 32 13.64 -1.67 -5.51
N PHE A 33 14.20 -0.47 -5.48
CA PHE A 33 13.43 0.76 -5.56
C PHE A 33 12.58 0.81 -6.84
N ALA A 34 13.16 0.49 -7.99
CA ALA A 34 12.44 0.47 -9.26
C ALA A 34 11.29 -0.56 -9.26
N VAL A 35 11.54 -1.78 -8.78
CA VAL A 35 10.52 -2.84 -8.68
C VAL A 35 9.37 -2.42 -7.77
N ILE A 36 9.69 -1.89 -6.60
CA ILE A 36 8.69 -1.41 -5.63
C ILE A 36 7.91 -0.22 -6.23
N SER A 37 8.58 0.71 -6.92
CA SER A 37 7.95 1.86 -7.57
C SER A 37 6.93 1.43 -8.64
N VAL A 38 7.31 0.47 -9.49
CA VAL A 38 6.41 -0.08 -10.53
C VAL A 38 5.22 -0.79 -9.89
N PHE A 39 5.45 -1.57 -8.82
CA PHE A 39 4.38 -2.24 -8.09
C PHE A 39 3.37 -1.25 -7.49
N VAL A 40 3.84 -0.15 -6.90
CA VAL A 40 2.98 0.89 -6.34
C VAL A 40 2.22 1.64 -7.42
N LEU A 41 2.88 2.00 -8.53
CA LEU A 41 2.22 2.65 -9.66
C LEU A 41 1.08 1.78 -10.21
N TYR A 42 1.33 0.47 -10.37
CA TYR A 42 0.31 -0.49 -10.78
C TYR A 42 -0.90 -0.50 -9.82
N HIS A 43 -0.66 -0.53 -8.51
CA HIS A 43 -1.73 -0.52 -7.51
C HIS A 43 -2.48 0.82 -7.48
N LEU A 44 -1.80 1.96 -7.65
CA LEU A 44 -2.46 3.26 -7.73
C LEU A 44 -3.38 3.35 -8.95
N ILE A 45 -2.93 2.89 -10.12
CA ILE A 45 -3.76 2.83 -11.34
C ILE A 45 -4.98 1.93 -11.10
N LYS A 46 -4.78 0.78 -10.44
CA LYS A 46 -5.88 -0.13 -10.10
C LYS A 46 -6.89 0.54 -9.16
N ILE A 47 -6.43 1.18 -8.09
CA ILE A 47 -7.28 1.93 -7.15
C ILE A 47 -8.08 3.01 -7.88
N MET A 48 -7.45 3.77 -8.78
CA MET A 48 -8.12 4.79 -9.59
C MET A 48 -9.16 4.20 -10.54
N SER A 49 -8.83 3.10 -11.22
CA SER A 49 -9.74 2.40 -12.12
C SER A 49 -10.98 1.88 -11.37
N GLU A 50 -10.78 1.25 -10.20
CA GLU A 50 -11.86 0.79 -9.33
C GLU A 50 -12.70 1.94 -8.79
N MET A 51 -12.07 3.06 -8.43
CA MET A 51 -12.78 4.26 -7.97
C MET A 51 -13.67 4.81 -9.06
N LYS A 52 -13.16 4.94 -10.30
CA LYS A 52 -13.94 5.39 -11.44
C LYS A 52 -15.12 4.45 -11.69
N LYS A 53 -14.87 3.14 -11.72
CA LYS A 53 -15.90 2.12 -11.89
C LYS A 53 -16.98 2.21 -10.81
N LYS A 54 -16.60 2.32 -9.54
CA LYS A 54 -17.55 2.48 -8.42
C LYS A 54 -18.32 3.80 -8.52
N LEU A 55 -17.70 4.89 -8.94
CA LEU A 55 -18.39 6.17 -9.14
C LEU A 55 -19.44 6.09 -10.24
N GLU A 56 -19.20 5.35 -11.31
CA GLU A 56 -20.13 5.15 -12.42
C GLU A 56 -21.25 4.16 -12.08
N GLU A 57 -20.92 3.01 -11.47
CA GLU A 57 -21.82 1.85 -11.36
C GLU A 57 -22.59 1.74 -10.03
N SER A 58 -22.19 2.45 -8.96
CA SER A 58 -22.85 2.23 -7.66
C SER A 58 -24.33 2.64 -7.66
N SER A 59 -25.16 1.90 -6.94
CA SER A 59 -26.58 2.22 -6.76
C SER A 59 -26.75 3.53 -5.99
N THR A 60 -27.82 4.28 -6.25
CA THR A 60 -28.23 5.41 -5.39
C THR A 60 -28.78 4.95 -4.04
N GLN A 61 -29.15 3.68 -3.91
CA GLN A 61 -29.68 3.08 -2.69
C GLN A 61 -28.54 2.42 -1.90
N GLY A 62 -28.38 2.79 -0.63
CA GLY A 62 -27.38 2.26 0.29
C GLY A 62 -27.25 3.12 1.55
N LYS A 63 -26.67 2.58 2.62
CA LYS A 63 -26.33 3.34 3.83
C LYS A 63 -24.99 4.02 3.63
N TYR A 64 -24.99 5.35 3.74
CA TYR A 64 -23.81 6.20 3.56
C TYR A 64 -23.52 7.00 4.83
N LEU A 65 -22.24 7.19 5.13
CA LEU A 65 -21.81 8.04 6.25
C LEU A 65 -22.01 9.52 5.92
N PHE A 66 -21.62 9.94 4.72
CA PHE A 66 -21.81 11.33 4.26
C PHE A 66 -22.61 11.39 2.96
N SER A 67 -22.07 10.79 1.91
CA SER A 67 -22.71 10.67 0.61
C SER A 67 -21.99 9.60 -0.19
N ARG A 68 -22.68 8.95 -1.13
CA ARG A 68 -22.11 7.93 -2.00
C ARG A 68 -20.73 8.30 -2.55
N LYS A 69 -20.60 9.51 -3.13
CA LYS A 69 -19.33 9.97 -3.70
C LYS A 69 -18.25 10.15 -2.62
N LYS A 70 -18.58 10.82 -1.51
CA LYS A 70 -17.63 11.07 -0.42
C LYS A 70 -17.13 9.78 0.22
N ASP A 71 -18.02 8.81 0.42
CA ASP A 71 -17.70 7.51 0.98
C ASP A 71 -16.83 6.67 0.04
N ILE A 72 -17.07 6.71 -1.29
CA ILE A 72 -16.18 6.10 -2.28
C ILE A 72 -14.80 6.75 -2.22
N TYR A 73 -14.71 8.08 -2.19
CA TYR A 73 -13.43 8.77 -2.04
C TYR A 73 -12.73 8.40 -0.73
N LEU A 74 -13.45 8.32 0.38
CA LEU A 74 -12.90 7.97 1.68
C LEU A 74 -12.31 6.54 1.69
N TYR A 75 -13.01 5.59 1.06
CA TYR A 75 -12.53 4.22 0.88
C TYR A 75 -11.24 4.16 0.06
N HIS A 76 -11.21 4.81 -1.11
CA HIS A 76 -10.02 4.80 -1.96
C HIS A 76 -8.88 5.63 -1.37
N LEU A 77 -9.18 6.68 -0.60
CA LEU A 77 -8.21 7.46 0.17
C LEU A 77 -7.55 6.58 1.23
N ARG A 78 -8.31 5.84 2.04
CA ARG A 78 -7.77 4.86 3.00
C ARG A 78 -6.81 3.89 2.32
N ASN A 79 -7.23 3.27 1.22
CA ASN A 79 -6.40 2.28 0.51
C ASN A 79 -5.12 2.92 -0.08
N THR A 80 -5.22 4.16 -0.56
CA THR A 80 -4.07 4.92 -1.05
C THR A 80 -3.10 5.25 0.09
N LEU A 81 -3.61 5.68 1.24
CA LEU A 81 -2.79 5.97 2.42
C LEU A 81 -2.07 4.73 2.95
N MET A 82 -2.74 3.57 3.00
CA MET A 82 -2.09 2.30 3.34
C MET A 82 -0.97 1.95 2.36
N LEU A 83 -1.25 2.03 1.05
CA LEU A 83 -0.28 1.72 0.01
C LEU A 83 0.95 2.64 0.08
N LEU A 84 0.72 3.95 0.20
CA LEU A 84 1.80 4.93 0.32
C LEU A 84 2.59 4.76 1.61
N GLY A 85 1.93 4.48 2.74
CA GLY A 85 2.61 4.20 3.99
C GLY A 85 3.52 2.97 3.90
N LEU A 86 3.01 1.87 3.34
CA LEU A 86 3.79 0.65 3.09
C LEU A 86 4.93 0.84 2.07
N TYR A 87 4.79 1.81 1.16
CA TYR A 87 5.81 2.16 0.17
C TYR A 87 6.95 3.01 0.75
N ILE A 88 6.60 3.99 1.55
CA ILE A 88 7.54 4.99 2.07
C ILE A 88 8.50 4.37 3.10
N ILE A 89 8.04 3.42 3.91
CA ILE A 89 8.86 2.72 4.91
C ILE A 89 10.10 2.02 4.29
N PRO A 90 9.95 1.10 3.31
CA PRO A 90 11.10 0.43 2.69
C PRO A 90 11.97 1.42 1.91
N ILE A 91 11.41 2.47 1.31
CA ILE A 91 12.19 3.51 0.62
C ILE A 91 13.07 4.27 1.58
N GLY A 92 12.51 4.77 2.68
CA GLY A 92 13.27 5.44 3.73
C GLY A 92 14.34 4.51 4.30
N GLY A 93 14.04 3.21 4.42
CA GLY A 93 14.96 2.19 4.90
C GLY A 93 16.13 1.89 3.96
N LEU A 94 15.89 1.88 2.64
CA LEU A 94 16.84 1.46 1.60
C LEU A 94 17.68 2.61 1.03
N LEU A 95 17.09 3.80 0.85
CA LEU A 95 17.71 4.89 0.09
C LEU A 95 18.23 6.04 0.95
N LEU A 96 17.75 6.20 2.18
CA LEU A 96 18.11 7.33 3.02
C LEU A 96 19.10 6.94 4.11
N GLU A 97 20.06 7.85 4.32
CA GLU A 97 20.96 7.80 5.45
C GLU A 97 20.36 8.51 6.67
N MET A 98 21.02 8.33 7.82
CA MET A 98 20.67 9.02 9.04
C MET A 98 20.89 10.53 8.89
N PRO A 99 20.02 11.40 9.44
CA PRO A 99 18.82 11.10 10.24
C PRO A 99 17.52 10.98 9.43
N TRP A 100 17.55 11.34 8.13
CA TRP A 100 16.38 11.42 7.26
C TRP A 100 15.61 10.11 7.14
N LYS A 101 16.32 8.98 7.26
CA LYS A 101 15.73 7.64 7.34
C LYS A 101 14.60 7.53 8.36
N TRP A 102 14.80 8.00 9.59
CA TRP A 102 13.77 7.89 10.64
C TRP A 102 12.57 8.76 10.35
N LEU A 103 12.80 10.01 9.92
CA LEU A 103 11.72 10.93 9.59
C LEU A 103 10.81 10.37 8.50
N VAL A 104 11.38 9.74 7.47
CA VAL A 104 10.62 9.15 6.38
C VAL A 104 9.88 7.87 6.81
N ILE A 105 10.50 7.02 7.62
CA ILE A 105 9.84 5.84 8.19
C ILE A 105 8.66 6.25 9.07
N ASP A 106 8.85 7.23 9.96
CA ASP A 106 7.81 7.75 10.84
C ASP A 106 6.65 8.33 10.03
N PHE A 107 6.94 9.07 8.96
CA PHE A 107 5.91 9.56 8.05
C PHE A 107 5.10 8.42 7.42
N GLY A 108 5.77 7.34 6.99
CA GLY A 108 5.11 6.14 6.47
C GLY A 108 4.19 5.48 7.52
N ILE A 109 4.65 5.38 8.78
CA ILE A 109 3.84 4.84 9.89
C ILE A 109 2.63 5.75 10.17
N ILE A 110 2.80 7.06 10.16
CA ILE A 110 1.71 8.03 10.35
C ILE A 110 0.64 7.86 9.27
N LEU A 111 1.02 7.68 8.01
CA LEU A 111 0.06 7.44 6.91
C LEU A 111 -0.76 6.15 7.13
N ILE A 112 -0.11 5.07 7.60
CA ILE A 112 -0.79 3.83 7.97
C ILE A 112 -1.75 4.08 9.14
N GLY A 113 -1.31 4.80 10.17
CA GLY A 113 -2.14 5.18 11.31
C GLY A 113 -3.37 6.00 10.91
N LEU A 114 -3.21 6.96 10.01
CA LEU A 114 -4.33 7.74 9.45
C LEU A 114 -5.29 6.86 8.65
N ALA A 115 -4.78 5.90 7.87
CA ALA A 115 -5.63 4.95 7.17
C ALA A 115 -6.46 4.11 8.15
N TYR A 116 -5.86 3.61 9.23
CA TYR A 116 -6.58 2.89 10.29
C TYR A 116 -7.58 3.77 11.04
N ALA A 117 -7.27 5.05 11.26
CA ALA A 117 -8.21 5.98 11.89
C ALA A 117 -9.45 6.21 11.01
N ILE A 118 -9.26 6.38 9.69
CA ILE A 118 -10.35 6.47 8.71
C ILE A 118 -11.18 5.18 8.72
N GLU A 119 -10.49 4.03 8.74
CA GLU A 119 -11.12 2.73 8.80
C GLU A 119 -12.00 2.57 10.05
N TYR A 120 -11.44 2.85 11.22
CA TYR A 120 -12.14 2.76 12.49
C TYR A 120 -13.37 3.69 12.53
N HIS A 121 -13.23 4.92 12.02
CA HIS A 121 -14.34 5.87 11.98
C HIS A 121 -15.47 5.47 11.01
N SER A 122 -15.12 4.76 9.93
CA SER A 122 -16.06 4.37 8.88
C SER A 122 -16.67 2.98 9.08
N LYS A 123 -16.10 2.16 9.98
CA LYS A 123 -16.54 0.80 10.29
C LYS A 123 -18.01 0.73 10.71
N GLY A 124 -18.80 -0.05 9.97
CA GLY A 124 -20.24 -0.25 10.21
C GLY A 124 -21.15 0.94 9.86
N ARG A 125 -20.61 2.03 9.29
CA ARG A 125 -21.39 3.24 8.95
C ARG A 125 -21.69 3.41 7.47
N SER A 126 -20.92 2.77 6.59
CA SER A 126 -21.07 2.85 5.14
C SER A 126 -21.00 1.47 4.49
N ASP A 127 -21.95 1.19 3.60
CA ASP A 127 -22.04 -0.09 2.88
C ASP A 127 -21.05 -0.19 1.70
N ILE A 128 -20.42 0.94 1.32
CA ILE A 128 -19.38 0.96 0.27
C ILE A 128 -18.09 0.30 0.75
N LEU A 129 -17.81 0.44 2.05
CA LEU A 129 -16.76 -0.32 2.70
C LEU A 129 -17.32 -1.71 2.94
N LYS A 130 -17.23 -2.57 1.92
CA LYS A 130 -17.30 -4.02 2.15
C LYS A 130 -16.10 -4.37 2.99
N TRP A 131 -16.31 -4.37 4.29
CA TRP A 131 -15.40 -4.97 5.26
C TRP A 131 -15.22 -6.41 4.80
N GLU A 132 -14.01 -6.76 4.37
CA GLU A 132 -13.67 -8.17 4.21
C GLU A 132 -13.86 -8.78 5.61
N GLU A 133 -15.00 -9.47 5.80
CA GLU A 133 -15.28 -10.31 6.97
C GLU A 133 -14.36 -11.53 6.97
#